data_AF-A0A519SS95-F1
#
_entry.id   AF-A0A519SS95-F1
#
_cell.length_a   1.000
_cell.length_b   1.000
_cell.length_c   1.000
_cell.angle_alpha   90.00
_cell.angle_beta   90.00
_cell.angle_gamma   90.00
#
_symmetry.space_group_name_H-M   'P 1'
#
loop_
_entity.id
_entity.type
_entity.pdbx_description
1 polymer ?
#
loop_
_entity_poly.entity_id
_entity_poly.type
_entity_poly.pdbx_seq_one_letter_code
_entity_poly.pdbx_strand_id
1 'polypeptide(L)'
;QKSLPNFNLFNKATDQFKRTNKVEDGNLAVMIEVLLTNVLTDDQETPDDIDLESVAKRAQEMCDTGNIVIVSNFTRHNRLAKYLARCKPKSVGLATNINNLKFVFNSTNFKGENYSGQLLSYVNDMFNTNVRLFAYPFLDKKTNEVITTSNMPVTPEAKPLFDFLLINGYITDIKDYSEDEVKTV
;
A
#
# COMPACT_ATOMS: atom_id res chain seq x y z
N GLN A 1 -5.53 -13.04 0.82
CA GLN A 1 -6.35 -12.20 -0.08
C GLN A 1 -6.55 -12.96 -1.39
N LYS A 2 -7.77 -13.39 -1.80
CA LYS A 2 -7.97 -14.35 -2.93
C LYS A 2 -8.03 -13.74 -4.34
N SER A 3 -7.88 -12.42 -4.50
CA SER A 3 -7.96 -11.77 -5.81
C SER A 3 -6.58 -11.39 -6.38
N LEU A 4 -6.40 -11.53 -7.69
CA LEU A 4 -5.30 -10.94 -8.46
C LEU A 4 -5.22 -9.42 -8.19
N PRO A 5 -4.03 -8.78 -8.20
CA PRO A 5 -3.95 -7.31 -8.16
C PRO A 5 -4.76 -6.71 -9.31
N ASN A 6 -5.32 -5.51 -9.11
CA ASN A 6 -5.90 -4.79 -10.24
C ASN A 6 -4.73 -4.26 -11.08
N PHE A 7 -4.37 -4.99 -12.14
CA PHE A 7 -3.25 -4.66 -13.01
C PHE A 7 -3.42 -3.30 -13.70
N ASN A 8 -4.65 -2.88 -14.02
CA ASN A 8 -4.87 -1.55 -14.59
C ASN A 8 -4.53 -0.45 -13.60
N LEU A 9 -5.00 -0.56 -12.34
CA LEU A 9 -4.67 0.40 -11.29
C LEU A 9 -3.17 0.40 -10.98
N PHE A 10 -2.53 -0.77 -11.02
CA PHE A 10 -1.09 -0.91 -10.84
C PHE A 10 -0.29 -0.24 -11.98
N ASN A 11 -0.71 -0.42 -13.23
CA ASN A 11 -0.11 0.24 -14.39
C ASN A 11 -0.30 1.77 -14.32
N LYS A 12 -1.49 2.24 -13.95
CA LYS A 12 -1.76 3.67 -13.72
C LYS A 12 -0.90 4.26 -12.62
N ALA A 13 -0.70 3.53 -11.52
CA ALA A 13 0.23 3.93 -10.45
C ALA A 13 1.67 4.05 -10.97
N THR A 14 2.08 3.10 -11.81
CA THR A 14 3.41 3.08 -12.44
C THR A 14 3.60 4.28 -13.37
N ASP A 15 2.62 4.57 -14.23
CA ASP A 15 2.65 5.74 -15.12
C ASP A 15 2.68 7.05 -14.34
N GLN A 16 1.87 7.15 -13.28
CA GLN A 16 1.87 8.31 -12.40
C GLN A 16 3.23 8.48 -11.71
N PHE A 17 3.84 7.40 -11.21
CA PHE A 17 5.17 7.42 -10.62
C PHE A 17 6.25 7.89 -11.61
N LYS A 18 6.23 7.37 -12.84
CA LYS A 18 7.15 7.79 -13.92
C LYS A 18 7.02 9.28 -14.22
N ARG A 19 5.80 9.79 -14.37
CA ARG A 19 5.53 11.21 -14.65
C ARG A 19 5.99 12.11 -13.49
N THR A 20 5.62 11.75 -12.26
CA THR A 20 5.96 12.55 -11.06
C THR A 20 7.47 12.61 -10.81
N ASN A 21 8.18 11.50 -11.03
CA ASN A 21 9.62 11.42 -10.76
C ASN A 21 10.51 11.60 -12.00
N LYS A 22 9.92 11.82 -13.18
CA LYS A 22 10.62 11.93 -14.48
C LYS A 22 11.57 10.76 -14.73
N VAL A 23 11.04 9.53 -14.59
CA VAL A 23 11.82 8.29 -14.69
C VAL A 23 11.69 7.71 -16.10
N GLU A 24 12.84 7.49 -16.74
CA GLU A 24 12.97 6.76 -18.00
C GLU A 24 12.76 5.25 -17.80
N ASP A 25 12.22 4.55 -18.80
CA ASP A 25 11.87 3.13 -18.70
C ASP A 25 13.05 2.22 -18.32
N GLY A 26 14.25 2.50 -18.83
CA GLY A 26 15.46 1.73 -18.48
C GLY A 26 15.94 1.89 -17.03
N ASN A 27 15.38 2.84 -16.28
CA ASN A 27 15.71 3.13 -14.89
C ASN A 27 14.56 2.80 -13.92
N LEU A 28 13.61 1.98 -14.36
CA LEU A 28 12.45 1.57 -13.58
C LEU A 28 12.44 0.06 -13.37
N ALA A 29 12.21 -0.36 -12.12
CA ALA A 29 11.88 -1.74 -11.79
C ALA A 29 10.47 -1.77 -11.20
N VAL A 30 9.59 -2.55 -11.80
CA VAL A 30 8.19 -2.73 -11.36
C VAL A 30 8.09 -4.10 -10.71
N MET A 31 7.57 -4.14 -9.48
CA MET A 31 7.49 -5.35 -8.68
C MET A 31 6.10 -5.54 -8.08
N ILE A 32 5.66 -6.79 -7.98
CA ILE A 32 4.43 -7.18 -7.28
C ILE A 32 4.79 -7.88 -5.98
N GLU A 33 4.22 -7.40 -4.87
CA GLU A 33 4.35 -8.07 -3.58
C GLU A 33 3.32 -9.19 -3.41
N VAL A 34 3.81 -10.37 -3.04
CA VAL A 34 3.03 -11.50 -2.55
C VAL A 34 3.31 -11.66 -1.07
N LEU A 35 2.33 -11.32 -0.24
CA LEU A 35 2.43 -11.49 1.21
C LEU A 35 2.25 -12.96 1.60
N LEU A 36 3.12 -13.43 2.50
CA LEU A 36 3.05 -14.74 3.14
C LEU A 36 1.84 -14.87 4.07
N THR A 37 1.36 -13.75 4.61
CA THR A 37 0.25 -13.69 5.54
C THR A 37 -0.83 -12.73 5.05
N ASN A 38 -2.05 -12.83 5.59
CA ASN A 38 -3.06 -11.80 5.34
C ASN A 38 -2.69 -10.54 6.15
N VAL A 39 -2.93 -9.36 5.57
CA VAL A 39 -2.59 -8.03 6.15
C VAL A 39 -3.13 -7.80 7.59
N LEU A 40 -4.07 -8.64 8.06
CA LEU A 40 -4.75 -8.52 9.35
C LEU A 40 -4.23 -9.45 10.46
N THR A 41 -3.22 -10.29 10.22
CA THR A 41 -2.56 -11.07 11.29
C THR A 41 -1.64 -10.16 12.11
N ASP A 42 -1.65 -10.38 13.43
CA ASP A 42 -0.90 -9.57 14.40
C ASP A 42 0.61 -9.58 14.12
N ASP A 43 1.29 -8.53 14.56
CA ASP A 43 2.60 -8.06 14.10
C ASP A 43 3.80 -8.97 14.38
N GLN A 44 3.65 -10.00 15.22
CA GLN A 44 4.74 -10.85 15.71
C GLN A 44 4.66 -12.33 15.33
N GLU A 45 3.59 -12.79 14.68
CA GLU A 45 3.45 -14.22 14.36
C GLU A 45 3.39 -14.41 12.86
N THR A 46 4.44 -15.04 12.32
CA THR A 46 4.32 -15.81 11.08
C THR A 46 3.48 -17.01 11.49
N PRO A 47 2.22 -17.16 11.05
CA PRO A 47 1.40 -18.28 11.48
C PRO A 47 2.13 -19.58 11.21
N ASP A 48 2.15 -20.49 12.17
CA ASP A 48 2.79 -21.80 12.00
C ASP A 48 2.14 -22.62 10.86
N ASP A 49 0.95 -22.22 10.42
CA ASP A 49 0.12 -22.85 9.40
C ASP A 49 0.05 -22.10 8.06
N ILE A 50 1.09 -21.35 7.68
CA ILE A 50 1.14 -20.75 6.33
C ILE A 50 1.13 -21.85 5.26
N ASP A 51 0.12 -21.80 4.40
CA ASP A 51 0.05 -22.60 3.18
C ASP A 51 1.06 -22.07 2.13
N LEU A 52 2.30 -22.58 2.23
CA LEU A 52 3.38 -22.23 1.32
C LEU A 52 3.10 -22.65 -0.13
N GLU A 53 2.32 -23.72 -0.35
CA GLU A 53 1.95 -24.14 -1.71
C GLU A 53 1.03 -23.12 -2.37
N SER A 54 0.03 -22.61 -1.62
CA SER A 54 -0.83 -21.53 -2.09
C SER A 54 -0.04 -20.24 -2.37
N VAL A 55 0.93 -19.89 -1.51
CA VAL A 55 1.79 -18.71 -1.73
C VAL A 55 2.66 -18.90 -2.97
N ALA A 56 3.31 -20.04 -3.12
CA ALA A 56 4.16 -20.35 -4.26
C ALA A 56 3.37 -20.33 -5.57
N LYS A 57 2.17 -20.93 -5.58
CA LYS A 57 1.26 -20.88 -6.73
C LYS A 57 0.91 -19.45 -7.11
N ARG A 58 0.56 -18.60 -6.13
CA ARG A 58 0.26 -17.18 -6.39
C ARG A 58 1.48 -16.41 -6.90
N ALA A 59 2.66 -16.67 -6.34
CA ALA A 59 3.90 -16.07 -6.83
C ALA A 59 4.17 -16.46 -8.29
N GLN A 60 3.95 -17.73 -8.64
CA GLN A 60 4.07 -18.20 -10.02
C GLN A 60 3.05 -17.51 -10.94
N GLU A 61 1.77 -17.44 -10.55
CA GLU A 61 0.74 -16.73 -11.31
C GLU A 61 1.12 -15.26 -11.56
N MET A 62 1.79 -14.60 -10.60
CA MET A 62 2.27 -13.24 -10.78
C MET A 62 3.51 -13.19 -11.71
N CYS A 63 4.45 -14.11 -11.57
CA CYS A 63 5.62 -14.20 -12.47
C CYS A 63 5.21 -14.43 -13.93
N ASP A 64 4.17 -15.23 -14.17
CA ASP A 64 3.66 -15.54 -15.52
C ASP A 64 3.12 -14.29 -16.24
N THR A 65 2.83 -13.20 -15.51
CA THR A 65 2.45 -11.90 -16.10
C THR A 65 3.64 -11.06 -16.58
N GLY A 66 4.87 -11.57 -16.44
CA GLY A 66 6.10 -10.86 -16.82
C GLY A 66 6.60 -9.85 -15.77
N ASN A 67 5.97 -9.80 -14.60
CA ASN A 67 6.36 -8.91 -13.50
C ASN A 67 7.40 -9.56 -12.60
N ILE A 68 8.27 -8.73 -12.00
CA ILE A 68 9.16 -9.18 -10.93
C ILE A 68 8.33 -9.37 -9.66
N VAL A 69 8.51 -10.49 -8.96
CA VAL A 69 7.73 -10.80 -7.75
C VAL A 69 8.63 -10.77 -6.52
N ILE A 70 8.16 -10.11 -5.47
CA ILE A 70 8.75 -10.20 -4.13
C ILE A 70 7.78 -10.95 -3.21
N VAL A 71 8.28 -11.98 -2.54
CA VAL A 71 7.54 -12.68 -1.47
C VAL A 71 8.01 -12.12 -0.13
N SER A 72 7.10 -11.65 0.71
CA SER A 72 7.44 -10.99 1.97
C SER A 72 6.48 -11.38 3.11
N ASN A 73 6.89 -11.19 4.36
CA ASN A 73 6.01 -11.22 5.53
C ASN A 73 5.77 -9.81 6.09
N PHE A 74 5.87 -8.78 5.25
CA PHE A 74 5.73 -7.39 5.65
C PHE A 74 4.25 -7.01 5.79
N THR A 75 3.65 -7.34 6.93
CA THR A 75 2.26 -6.97 7.26
C THR A 75 2.00 -5.46 7.20
N ARG A 76 3.04 -4.63 7.32
CA ARG A 76 3.00 -3.18 7.18
C ARG A 76 3.97 -2.71 6.09
N HIS A 77 3.49 -1.81 5.22
CA HIS A 77 4.28 -1.30 4.08
C HIS A 77 5.60 -0.63 4.49
N ASN A 78 5.74 -0.16 5.73
CA ASN A 78 6.95 0.52 6.20
C ASN A 78 8.15 -0.43 6.27
N ARG A 79 7.91 -1.72 6.50
CA ARG A 79 8.96 -2.75 6.43
C ARG A 79 9.42 -2.98 4.99
N LEU A 80 8.49 -3.02 4.03
CA LEU A 80 8.83 -3.12 2.60
C LEU A 80 9.65 -1.90 2.15
N ALA A 81 9.21 -0.68 2.51
CA ALA A 81 9.94 0.55 2.22
C ALA A 81 11.38 0.51 2.79
N LYS A 82 11.54 0.12 4.05
CA LYS A 82 12.86 -0.05 4.69
C LYS A 82 13.72 -1.12 4.02
N TYR A 83 13.12 -2.24 3.62
CA TYR A 83 13.83 -3.30 2.91
C TYR A 83 14.34 -2.81 1.55
N LEU A 84 13.48 -2.18 0.75
CA LEU A 84 13.84 -1.62 -0.55
C LEU A 84 14.90 -0.51 -0.44
N ALA A 85 14.88 0.26 0.65
CA ALA A 85 15.89 1.29 0.90
C ALA A 85 17.33 0.74 1.00
N ARG A 86 17.51 -0.54 1.33
CA ARG A 86 18.84 -1.20 1.33
C ARG A 86 19.47 -1.25 -0.05
N CYS A 87 18.67 -1.23 -1.11
CA CYS A 87 19.12 -1.18 -2.49
C CYS A 87 19.49 0.24 -2.95
N LYS A 88 19.37 1.25 -2.07
CA LYS A 88 19.63 2.67 -2.35
C LYS A 88 18.93 3.19 -3.63
N PRO A 89 17.63 2.91 -3.83
CA PRO A 89 16.90 3.46 -4.97
C PRO A 89 16.82 4.98 -4.87
N LYS A 90 16.77 5.67 -6.02
CA LYS A 90 16.57 7.13 -6.04
C LYS A 90 15.20 7.53 -5.49
N SER A 91 14.17 6.73 -5.74
CA SER A 91 12.81 6.89 -5.21
C SER A 91 12.08 5.53 -5.25
N VAL A 92 11.09 5.35 -4.38
CA VAL A 92 10.23 4.16 -4.33
C VAL A 92 8.77 4.59 -4.41
N GLY A 93 8.01 3.97 -5.31
CA GLY A 93 6.55 4.11 -5.37
C GLY A 93 5.88 2.87 -4.82
N LEU A 94 4.94 3.03 -3.89
CA LEU A 94 4.15 1.92 -3.35
C LEU A 94 2.67 2.13 -3.70
N ALA A 95 2.06 1.18 -4.39
CA ALA A 95 0.62 1.22 -4.69
C ALA A 95 -0.16 0.42 -3.62
N THR A 96 -1.17 1.02 -2.98
CA THR A 96 -1.92 0.36 -1.89
C THR A 96 -3.39 0.75 -1.81
N ASN A 97 -4.22 -0.11 -1.20
CA ASN A 97 -5.65 0.16 -1.03
C ASN A 97 -5.80 1.28 -0.01
N ILE A 98 -6.68 2.24 -0.28
CA ILE A 98 -7.04 3.23 0.71
C ILE A 98 -7.65 2.63 1.99
N ASN A 99 -8.24 1.43 1.95
CA ASN A 99 -8.65 0.71 3.15
C ASN A 99 -7.49 0.44 4.13
N ASN A 100 -6.26 0.25 3.63
CA ASN A 100 -5.07 0.12 4.47
C ASN A 100 -4.75 1.45 5.16
N LEU A 101 -4.95 2.58 4.47
CA LEU A 101 -4.81 3.91 5.06
C LEU A 101 -5.88 4.18 6.11
N LYS A 102 -7.14 3.82 5.82
CA LYS A 102 -8.26 3.89 6.76
C LYS A 102 -7.95 3.13 8.05
N PHE A 103 -7.25 2.00 7.94
CA PHE A 103 -6.81 1.24 9.10
C PHE A 103 -5.77 2.02 9.94
N VAL A 104 -4.73 2.56 9.30
CA VAL A 104 -3.63 3.29 9.96
C VAL A 104 -4.09 4.61 10.59
N PHE A 105 -4.94 5.38 9.90
CA PHE A 105 -5.39 6.72 10.30
C PHE A 105 -6.69 6.69 11.13
N ASN A 106 -7.01 5.55 11.74
CA ASN A 106 -8.12 5.40 12.67
C ASN A 106 -7.61 4.90 14.03
N SER A 107 -7.63 5.77 15.03
CA SER A 107 -7.19 5.47 16.39
C SER A 107 -7.93 4.29 17.04
N THR A 108 -9.18 4.03 16.66
CA THR A 108 -9.97 2.93 17.25
C THR A 108 -9.45 1.53 16.88
N ASN A 109 -8.63 1.43 15.83
CA ASN A 109 -7.98 0.17 15.46
C ASN A 109 -6.78 -0.18 16.37
N PHE A 110 -6.33 0.77 17.21
CA PHE A 110 -5.18 0.59 18.08
C PHE A 110 -5.66 0.52 19.54
N LYS A 111 -5.62 -0.67 20.13
CA LYS A 111 -6.15 -0.97 21.46
C LYS A 111 -5.28 -0.48 22.63
N GLY A 112 -4.52 0.62 22.53
CA GLY A 112 -3.56 1.00 23.57
C GLY A 112 -3.23 2.50 23.68
N GLU A 113 -2.63 2.87 24.81
CA GLU A 113 -2.36 4.26 25.27
C GLU A 113 -1.27 5.02 24.48
N ASN A 114 -0.91 4.60 23.27
CA ASN A 114 0.15 5.26 22.49
C ASN A 114 -0.09 5.22 20.97
N TYR A 115 -1.32 5.50 20.52
CA TYR A 115 -1.63 5.59 19.10
C TYR A 115 -0.76 6.62 18.38
N SER A 116 -0.62 7.83 18.95
CA SER A 116 0.14 8.91 18.32
C SER A 116 1.62 8.54 18.11
N GLY A 117 2.27 7.91 19.10
CA GLY A 117 3.65 7.45 18.97
C GLY A 117 3.80 6.36 17.91
N GLN A 118 2.88 5.41 17.86
CA GLN A 118 2.86 4.36 16.83
C GLN A 118 2.64 4.92 15.43
N LEU A 119 1.71 5.88 15.28
CA LEU A 119 1.43 6.52 14.00
C LEU A 119 2.64 7.32 13.51
N LEU A 120 3.26 8.13 14.37
CA LEU A 120 4.46 8.90 14.04
C LEU A 120 5.63 7.99 13.65
N SER A 121 5.85 6.90 14.39
CA SER A 121 6.88 5.91 14.06
C SER A 121 6.61 5.25 12.71
N TYR A 122 5.37 4.84 12.43
CA TYR A 122 4.99 4.27 11.14
C TYR A 122 5.24 5.25 9.98
N VAL A 123 4.82 6.51 10.12
CA VAL A 123 4.99 7.54 9.10
C VAL A 123 6.47 7.85 8.86
N ASN A 124 7.26 8.02 9.92
CA ASN A 124 8.70 8.21 9.80
C ASN A 124 9.35 7.04 9.04
N ASP A 125 9.02 5.82 9.43
CA ASP A 125 9.57 4.61 8.80
C ASP A 125 9.16 4.47 7.33
N MET A 126 7.95 4.89 6.97
CA MET A 126 7.44 4.86 5.59
C MET A 126 8.17 5.87 4.70
N PHE A 127 8.30 7.12 5.13
CA PHE A 127 8.58 8.24 4.23
C PHE A 127 10.00 8.82 4.34
N ASN A 128 10.84 8.31 5.25
CA ASN A 128 12.23 8.77 5.42
C ASN A 128 13.16 8.40 4.23
N THR A 129 12.74 7.53 3.30
CA THR A 129 13.59 7.01 2.21
C THR A 129 13.08 7.37 0.80
N ASN A 130 12.57 8.60 0.62
CA ASN A 130 11.99 9.11 -0.64
C ASN A 130 10.95 8.16 -1.26
N VAL A 131 10.08 7.64 -0.38
CA VAL A 131 8.95 6.78 -0.73
C VAL A 131 7.72 7.65 -0.97
N ARG A 132 6.91 7.28 -1.96
CA ARG A 132 5.58 7.86 -2.20
C ARG A 132 4.55 6.75 -2.26
N LEU A 133 3.38 7.02 -1.71
CA LEU A 133 2.26 6.10 -1.68
C LEU A 133 1.20 6.52 -2.71
N PHE A 134 0.82 5.58 -3.56
CA PHE A 134 -0.24 5.72 -4.54
C PHE A 134 -1.47 4.94 -4.06
N ALA A 135 -2.48 5.65 -3.59
CA ALA A 135 -3.67 5.04 -3.00
C ALA A 135 -4.68 4.71 -4.11
N TYR A 136 -5.10 3.44 -4.19
CA TYR A 136 -6.26 3.08 -5.00
C TYR A 136 -7.55 3.15 -4.18
N PRO A 137 -8.64 3.62 -4.80
CA PRO A 137 -9.96 3.68 -4.17
C PRO A 137 -10.51 2.28 -3.91
N PHE A 138 -11.54 2.21 -3.06
CA PHE A 138 -12.42 1.04 -2.96
C PHE A 138 -13.90 1.47 -2.94
N LEU A 139 -14.79 0.57 -3.33
CA LEU A 139 -16.23 0.78 -3.28
C LEU A 139 -16.75 0.21 -1.97
N ASP A 140 -17.29 1.06 -1.09
CA ASP A 140 -17.89 0.62 0.17
C ASP A 140 -19.24 -0.03 -0.11
N LYS A 141 -19.38 -1.33 0.21
CA LYS A 141 -20.63 -2.08 -0.02
C LYS A 141 -21.84 -1.52 0.71
N LYS A 142 -21.63 -0.88 1.86
CA LYS A 142 -22.72 -0.45 2.74
C LYS A 142 -23.32 0.87 2.27
N THR A 143 -22.47 1.80 1.83
CA THR A 143 -22.90 3.12 1.37
C THR A 143 -23.04 3.20 -0.15
N ASN A 144 -22.45 2.23 -0.88
CA ASN A 144 -22.30 2.25 -2.33
C ASN A 144 -21.53 3.50 -2.82
N GLU A 145 -20.59 3.99 -2.00
CA GLU A 145 -19.75 5.14 -2.32
C GLU A 145 -18.30 4.71 -2.59
N VAL A 146 -17.66 5.38 -3.55
CA VAL A 146 -16.23 5.22 -3.80
C VAL A 146 -15.45 6.00 -2.74
N ILE A 147 -14.62 5.30 -2.00
CA ILE A 147 -13.75 5.88 -0.96
C ILE A 147 -12.39 6.22 -1.57
N THR A 148 -11.97 7.47 -1.40
CA THR A 148 -10.70 8.09 -1.83
C THR A 148 -10.11 8.91 -0.68
N THR A 149 -8.90 9.48 -0.85
CA THR A 149 -8.28 10.26 0.24
C THR A 149 -9.10 11.48 0.65
N SER A 150 -10.04 11.94 -0.20
CA SER A 150 -10.90 13.08 0.10
C SER A 150 -12.07 12.76 1.04
N ASN A 151 -12.60 11.53 1.05
CA ASN A 151 -13.77 11.15 1.86
C ASN A 151 -13.51 9.99 2.82
N MET A 152 -12.30 9.43 2.85
CA MET A 152 -11.91 8.41 3.81
C MET A 152 -12.08 8.91 5.25
N PRO A 153 -12.69 8.13 6.15
CA PRO A 153 -12.80 8.50 7.56
C PRO A 153 -11.42 8.47 8.23
N VAL A 154 -11.09 9.56 8.93
CA VAL A 154 -9.84 9.76 9.67
C VAL A 154 -10.19 10.29 11.06
N THR A 155 -9.56 9.76 12.11
CA THR A 155 -9.84 10.24 13.47
C THR A 155 -9.25 11.64 13.70
N PRO A 156 -9.87 12.51 14.52
CA PRO A 156 -9.46 13.90 14.67
C PRO A 156 -7.98 14.09 15.03
N GLU A 157 -7.42 13.19 15.83
CA GLU A 157 -6.03 13.24 16.28
C GLU A 157 -5.03 12.92 15.16
N ALA A 158 -5.44 12.12 14.18
CA ALA A 158 -4.61 11.71 13.05
C ALA A 158 -4.71 12.66 11.84
N LYS A 159 -5.80 13.45 11.78
CA LYS A 159 -6.12 14.32 10.63
C LYS A 159 -5.01 15.32 10.27
N PRO A 160 -4.38 16.05 11.22
CA PRO A 160 -3.32 16.99 10.87
C PRO A 160 -2.13 16.33 10.16
N LEU A 161 -1.74 15.13 10.62
CA LEU A 161 -0.65 14.38 10.01
C LEU A 161 -1.05 13.81 8.64
N PHE A 162 -2.28 13.30 8.51
CA PHE A 162 -2.79 12.83 7.24
C PHE A 162 -2.82 13.95 6.18
N ASP A 163 -3.32 15.13 6.54
CA ASP A 163 -3.36 16.30 5.65
C ASP A 163 -1.96 16.76 5.25
N PHE A 164 -1.02 16.78 6.20
CA PHE A 164 0.38 17.06 5.90
C PHE A 164 0.94 16.10 4.84
N LEU A 165 0.64 14.79 4.94
CA LEU A 165 1.12 13.80 3.99
C LEU A 165 0.49 13.98 2.59
N LEU A 166 -0.77 14.38 2.52
CA LEU A 166 -1.45 14.67 1.24
C LEU A 166 -0.92 15.95 0.58
N ILE A 167 -0.83 17.05 1.33
CA ILE A 167 -0.39 18.36 0.82
C ILE A 167 1.03 18.27 0.25
N ASN A 168 1.91 17.51 0.90
CA ASN A 168 3.30 17.33 0.47
C ASN A 168 3.49 16.21 -0.58
N GLY A 169 2.42 15.51 -0.98
CA GLY A 169 2.48 14.47 -2.00
C GLY A 169 3.22 13.20 -1.58
N TYR A 170 3.26 12.92 -0.27
CA TYR A 170 3.70 11.62 0.27
C TYR A 170 2.64 10.55 0.01
N ILE A 171 1.36 10.92 0.10
CA ILE A 171 0.22 10.10 -0.28
C ILE A 171 -0.47 10.80 -1.45
N THR A 172 -0.81 10.07 -2.50
CA THR A 172 -1.53 10.61 -3.66
C THR A 172 -2.50 9.56 -4.18
N ASP A 173 -3.73 9.95 -4.49
CA ASP A 173 -4.66 9.06 -5.15
C ASP A 173 -4.16 8.70 -6.56
N ILE A 174 -4.40 7.45 -6.96
CA ILE A 174 -4.27 7.04 -8.36
C ILE A 174 -5.41 7.70 -9.13
N LYS A 175 -5.07 8.49 -10.15
CA LYS A 175 -6.05 9.20 -10.98
C LYS A 175 -6.49 8.35 -12.17
N ASP A 176 -7.54 8.83 -12.86
CA ASP A 176 -8.01 8.31 -14.14
C ASP A 176 -8.44 6.83 -14.11
N TYR A 177 -8.94 6.34 -12.97
CA TYR A 177 -9.55 5.01 -12.87
C TYR A 177 -11.02 5.05 -13.27
N SER A 178 -11.52 3.92 -13.77
CA SER A 178 -12.94 3.71 -14.04
C SER A 178 -13.61 3.02 -12.84
N GLU A 179 -14.88 3.30 -12.60
CA GLU A 179 -15.61 2.77 -11.43
C GLU A 179 -15.69 1.24 -11.41
N ASP A 180 -15.69 0.60 -12.58
CA ASP A 180 -15.62 -0.87 -12.74
C ASP A 180 -14.26 -1.47 -12.31
N GLU A 181 -13.21 -0.66 -12.24
CA GLU A 181 -11.89 -1.05 -11.74
C GLU A 181 -11.80 -1.02 -10.21
N VAL A 182 -12.78 -0.39 -9.55
CA VAL A 182 -12.79 -0.23 -8.10
C VAL A 182 -13.28 -1.52 -7.44
N LYS A 183 -12.39 -2.18 -6.71
CA LYS A 183 -12.79 -3.38 -5.96
C LYS A 183 -13.71 -3.02 -4.81
N THR A 184 -14.76 -3.81 -4.68
CA THR A 184 -15.67 -3.73 -3.55
C THR A 184 -15.04 -4.36 -2.31
N VAL A 185 -15.02 -3.62 -1.20
CA VAL A 185 -14.47 -4.08 0.09
C VAL A 185 -15.60 -4.26 1.08
#